data_AF-A0A431EQC7-F1
#
_entry.id   AF-A0A431EQC7-F1
#
_cell.length_a   1.000
_cell.length_b   1.000
_cell.length_c   1.000
_cell.angle_alpha   90.00
_cell.angle_beta   90.00
_cell.angle_gamma   90.00
#
_symmetry.space_group_name_H-M   'P 1'
#
loop_
_entity.id
_entity.type
_entity.pdbx_description
1 polymer ?
#
loop_
_entity_poly.entity_id
_entity_poly.type
_entity_poly.pdbx_seq_one_letter_code
_entity_poly.pdbx_strand_id
1 'polypeptide(L)'
;MIYDNALCFLDMPSLKNKNLCEKIGINSINISCLEDKNLKAKFYKCEIASLSFVLALLCKLSDEGHFCDLDEGYLSAESCFGEEEAGEVLAFLKEAKYLIIDKNIHFYKDSENIKYFLNFLSVKYELKILDSDEEECDFKKAKLNTLKELDNYDGLVLFRANLQDKNLHCSRQFLQIAKCKDQSEVEILAKDFSLKAKLCLDENLQGTIAFLNYENNGFDFTPIRIKEAK
;
A
#
# COMPACT_ATOMS: atom_id res chain seq x y z
N MET A 1 -2.16 19.72 -13.63
CA MET A 1 -1.61 20.13 -12.32
C MET A 1 -0.63 19.06 -11.89
N ILE A 2 0.54 19.43 -11.36
CA ILE A 2 1.52 18.50 -10.81
C ILE A 2 1.45 18.61 -9.29
N TYR A 3 1.33 17.49 -8.59
CA TYR A 3 1.39 17.39 -7.14
C TYR A 3 2.86 17.22 -6.73
N ASP A 4 3.59 18.32 -6.66
CA ASP A 4 4.95 18.32 -6.14
C ASP A 4 4.94 18.44 -4.61
N ASN A 5 5.96 17.87 -3.97
CA ASN A 5 6.06 17.73 -2.52
C ASN A 5 4.82 17.05 -1.91
N ALA A 6 4.42 15.90 -2.46
CA ALA A 6 3.37 15.08 -1.90
C ALA A 6 3.94 13.92 -1.07
N LEU A 7 3.37 13.63 0.09
CA LEU A 7 3.54 12.33 0.73
C LEU A 7 2.40 11.42 0.26
N CYS A 8 2.76 10.34 -0.40
CA CYS A 8 1.84 9.42 -1.06
C CYS A 8 1.80 8.07 -0.34
N PHE A 9 0.62 7.46 -0.33
CA PHE A 9 0.39 6.09 0.11
C PHE A 9 -0.38 5.37 -0.99
N LEU A 10 0.33 5.04 -2.07
CA LEU A 10 -0.24 4.51 -3.31
C LEU A 10 0.45 3.21 -3.71
N ASP A 11 -0.34 2.14 -3.84
CA ASP A 11 0.13 0.86 -4.37
C ASP A 11 0.02 0.83 -5.89
N MET A 12 1.14 0.83 -6.59
CA MET A 12 1.23 0.71 -8.06
C MET A 12 0.34 1.70 -8.85
N PRO A 13 0.43 3.03 -8.61
CA PRO A 13 -0.38 4.00 -9.33
C PRO A 13 -0.18 3.96 -10.85
N SER A 14 0.98 3.55 -11.38
CA SER A 14 1.18 3.40 -12.83
C SER A 14 0.32 2.30 -13.46
N LEU A 15 -0.14 1.34 -12.67
CA LEU A 15 -1.10 0.33 -13.08
C LEU A 15 -2.53 0.77 -12.79
N LYS A 16 -2.79 1.35 -11.60
CA LYS A 16 -4.14 1.69 -11.16
C LYS A 16 -4.67 3.01 -11.73
N ASN A 17 -3.86 4.07 -11.72
CA ASN A 17 -4.21 5.41 -12.19
C ASN A 17 -2.99 6.12 -12.80
N LYS A 18 -2.75 5.84 -14.09
CA LYS A 18 -1.63 6.41 -14.86
C LYS A 18 -1.59 7.94 -14.83
N ASN A 19 -2.77 8.58 -14.88
CA ASN A 19 -2.87 10.03 -14.86
C ASN A 19 -2.35 10.60 -13.53
N LEU A 20 -2.78 10.04 -12.39
CA LEU A 20 -2.25 10.45 -11.10
C LEU A 20 -0.74 10.17 -11.01
N CYS A 21 -0.29 8.99 -11.45
CA CYS A 21 1.13 8.62 -11.45
C CYS A 21 2.01 9.65 -12.19
N GLU A 22 1.56 10.15 -13.34
CA GLU A 22 2.26 11.19 -14.11
C GLU A 22 2.22 12.57 -13.45
N LYS A 23 1.20 12.84 -12.63
CA LYS A 23 1.03 14.09 -11.90
C LYS A 23 1.83 14.16 -10.60
N ILE A 24 2.25 13.05 -10.01
CA ILE A 24 3.10 13.07 -8.79
C ILE A 24 4.49 13.59 -9.15
N GLY A 25 4.92 14.65 -8.45
CA GLY A 25 6.20 15.32 -8.67
C GLY A 25 7.39 14.52 -8.13
N ILE A 26 8.58 14.78 -8.67
CA ILE A 26 9.83 14.07 -8.33
C ILE A 26 10.29 14.30 -6.89
N ASN A 27 9.90 15.43 -6.27
CA ASN A 27 10.25 15.74 -4.89
C ASN A 27 9.28 15.08 -3.88
N SER A 28 8.41 14.19 -4.35
CA SER A 28 7.44 13.49 -3.51
C SER A 28 8.05 12.24 -2.87
N ILE A 29 7.41 11.76 -1.81
CA ILE A 29 7.69 10.48 -1.17
C ILE A 29 6.50 9.57 -1.37
N ASN A 30 6.71 8.28 -1.67
CA ASN A 30 5.67 7.25 -1.65
C ASN A 30 6.05 6.15 -0.66
N ILE A 31 5.17 5.88 0.29
CA ILE A 31 5.30 4.75 1.22
C ILE A 31 4.30 3.67 0.80
N SER A 32 4.80 2.50 0.43
CA SER A 32 3.99 1.42 -0.15
C SER A 32 4.65 0.07 0.07
N CYS A 33 3.86 -1.00 0.04
CA CYS A 33 4.39 -2.36 0.08
C CYS A 33 4.98 -2.82 -1.27
N LEU A 34 4.57 -2.17 -2.36
CA LEU A 34 5.04 -2.41 -3.72
C LEU A 34 5.78 -1.19 -4.27
N GLU A 35 6.99 -1.40 -4.79
CA GLU A 35 7.74 -0.37 -5.49
C GLU A 35 7.20 -0.21 -6.92
N ASP A 36 6.70 0.99 -7.23
CA ASP A 36 6.31 1.36 -8.59
C ASP A 36 7.46 2.11 -9.28
N LYS A 37 8.23 1.41 -10.11
CA LYS A 37 9.38 1.99 -10.83
C LYS A 37 9.02 3.12 -11.79
N ASN A 38 7.75 3.26 -12.17
CA ASN A 38 7.29 4.35 -13.02
C ASN A 38 6.91 5.60 -12.21
N LEU A 39 6.73 5.47 -10.89
CA LEU A 39 6.50 6.58 -10.00
C LEU A 39 7.83 7.25 -9.65
N LYS A 40 7.94 8.54 -9.95
CA LYS A 40 9.20 9.31 -9.77
C LYS A 40 9.46 9.76 -8.32
N ALA A 41 8.65 9.30 -7.38
CA ALA A 41 8.75 9.66 -5.97
C ALA A 41 9.81 8.80 -5.26
N LYS A 42 10.42 9.33 -4.20
CA LYS A 42 11.28 8.53 -3.32
C LYS A 42 10.43 7.42 -2.67
N PHE A 43 10.86 6.17 -2.81
CA PHE A 43 10.14 5.03 -2.28
C PHE A 43 10.65 4.63 -0.89
N TYR A 44 9.72 4.41 0.03
CA TYR A 44 9.97 3.60 1.23
C TYR A 44 9.03 2.42 1.25
N LYS A 45 9.60 1.27 1.61
CA LYS A 45 8.86 0.02 1.74
C LYS A 45 8.15 -0.02 3.09
N CYS A 46 6.94 -0.59 3.10
CA CYS A 46 6.25 -1.04 4.30
C CYS A 46 5.65 -2.44 4.09
N GLU A 47 5.08 -3.01 5.15
CA GLU A 47 4.35 -4.28 5.11
C GLU A 47 2.95 -4.10 4.51
N ILE A 48 2.39 -5.15 3.90
CA ILE A 48 1.03 -5.14 3.34
C ILE A 48 0.02 -4.79 4.45
N ALA A 49 -0.94 -3.92 4.12
CA ALA A 49 -2.00 -3.47 5.02
C ALA A 49 -1.53 -2.71 6.29
N SER A 50 -0.23 -2.43 6.45
CA SER A 50 0.35 -1.82 7.65
C SER A 50 0.28 -0.29 7.74
N LEU A 51 -0.48 0.35 6.85
CA LEU A 51 -0.58 1.81 6.76
C LEU A 51 -0.95 2.49 8.09
N SER A 52 -1.80 1.87 8.91
CA SER A 52 -2.14 2.40 10.24
C SER A 52 -0.92 2.48 11.16
N PHE A 53 0.00 1.53 11.09
CA PHE A 53 1.22 1.47 11.89
C PHE A 53 2.27 2.46 11.40
N VAL A 54 2.44 2.60 10.07
CA VAL A 54 3.29 3.64 9.47
C VAL A 54 2.85 5.03 9.92
N LEU A 55 1.55 5.33 9.78
CA LEU A 55 1.00 6.63 10.15
C LEU A 55 1.05 6.88 11.66
N ALA A 56 0.83 5.84 12.46
CA ALA A 56 0.97 5.90 13.91
C ALA A 56 2.42 6.25 14.31
N LEU A 57 3.43 5.68 13.66
CA LEU A 57 4.84 5.97 13.92
C LEU A 57 5.18 7.43 13.59
N LEU A 58 4.74 7.90 12.41
CA LEU A 58 4.91 9.31 12.03
C LEU A 58 4.23 10.25 13.03
N CYS A 59 3.00 9.94 13.44
CA CYS A 59 2.28 10.74 14.43
C CYS A 59 3.00 10.75 15.78
N LYS A 60 3.42 9.58 16.27
CA LYS A 60 4.17 9.40 17.51
C LYS A 60 5.44 10.24 17.53
N LEU A 61 6.29 10.09 16.52
CA LEU A 61 7.56 10.82 16.44
C LEU A 61 7.37 12.32 16.19
N SER A 62 6.23 12.72 15.61
CA SER A 62 5.91 14.15 15.49
C SER A 62 5.45 14.76 16.81
N ASP A 63 4.79 13.99 17.68
CA ASP A 63 4.16 14.43 18.92
C ASP A 63 4.14 13.33 19.99
N GLU A 64 5.30 13.10 20.61
CA GLU A 64 5.46 12.03 21.60
C GLU A 64 4.50 12.19 22.79
N GLY A 65 4.15 13.44 23.14
CA GLY A 65 3.24 13.74 24.24
C GLY A 65 1.79 13.36 23.93
N HIS A 66 1.29 13.67 22.73
CA HIS A 66 -0.07 13.31 22.31
C HIS A 66 -0.25 11.80 22.10
N PHE A 67 0.82 11.11 21.71
CA PHE A 67 0.82 9.67 21.43
C PHE A 67 1.71 8.89 22.41
N CYS A 68 1.72 9.27 23.69
CA CYS A 68 2.62 8.67 24.68
C CYS A 68 2.45 7.14 24.82
N ASP A 69 1.23 6.63 24.64
CA ASP A 69 0.89 5.21 24.78
C ASP A 69 1.33 4.34 23.59
N LEU A 70 1.75 4.93 22.47
CA LEU A 70 2.25 4.17 21.32
C LEU A 70 3.74 3.85 21.48
N ASP A 71 4.10 2.61 21.16
CA ASP A 71 5.48 2.09 21.21
C ASP A 71 6.11 2.10 19.82
N GLU A 72 7.20 2.85 19.65
CA GLU A 72 7.88 3.06 18.36
C GLU A 72 8.50 1.78 17.80
N GLY A 73 9.07 0.94 18.66
CA GLY A 73 9.67 -0.33 18.28
C GLY A 73 8.63 -1.32 17.77
N TYR A 74 7.47 -1.39 18.43
CA TYR A 74 6.33 -2.20 18.00
C TYR A 74 5.77 -1.71 16.66
N LEU A 75 5.53 -0.40 16.51
CA LEU A 75 5.03 0.17 15.26
C LEU A 75 5.98 -0.06 14.09
N SER A 76 7.29 0.10 14.33
CA SER A 76 8.32 -0.15 13.32
C SER A 76 8.39 -1.63 12.91
N ALA A 77 8.27 -2.54 13.89
CA ALA A 77 8.28 -3.98 13.63
C ALA A 77 7.08 -4.45 12.81
N GLU A 78 5.86 -3.98 13.14
CA GLU A 78 4.64 -4.37 12.43
C GLU A 78 4.56 -3.78 11.01
N SER A 79 5.11 -2.58 10.81
CA SER A 79 5.05 -1.91 9.50
C SER A 79 6.22 -2.19 8.58
N CYS A 80 7.30 -2.81 9.06
CA CYS A 80 8.58 -2.86 8.36
C CYS A 80 9.10 -1.47 7.91
N PHE A 81 8.69 -0.40 8.60
CA PHE A 81 9.08 0.98 8.32
C PHE A 81 9.72 1.57 9.58
N GLY A 82 11.00 1.92 9.52
CA GLY A 82 11.80 2.26 10.69
C GLY A 82 11.74 3.73 11.10
N GLU A 83 12.29 4.00 12.28
CA GLU A 83 12.40 5.35 12.85
C GLU A 83 13.27 6.29 12.00
N GLU A 84 14.30 5.76 11.33
CA GLU A 84 15.17 6.55 10.43
C GLU A 84 14.39 7.05 9.22
N GLU A 85 13.67 6.16 8.52
CA GLU A 85 12.80 6.54 7.41
C GLU A 85 11.69 7.48 7.87
N ALA A 86 11.10 7.23 9.04
CA ALA A 86 10.10 8.10 9.63
C ALA A 86 10.65 9.51 9.89
N GLY A 87 11.87 9.63 10.43
CA GLY A 87 12.53 10.92 10.64
C GLY A 87 12.73 11.71 9.35
N GLU A 88 13.16 11.04 8.27
CA GLU A 88 13.29 11.66 6.95
C GLU A 88 11.94 12.15 6.40
N VAL A 89 10.87 11.35 6.56
CA VAL A 89 9.51 11.73 6.15
C VAL A 89 8.99 12.91 6.96
N LEU A 90 9.20 12.95 8.28
CA LEU A 90 8.79 14.06 9.13
C LEU A 90 9.53 15.36 8.81
N ALA A 91 10.80 15.27 8.41
CA ALA A 91 11.54 16.43 7.89
C ALA A 91 10.92 16.93 6.58
N PHE A 92 10.59 16.02 5.66
CA PHE A 92 9.91 16.33 4.40
C PHE A 92 8.54 16.96 4.60
N LEU A 93 7.75 16.51 5.59
CA LEU A 93 6.41 17.03 5.86
C LEU A 93 6.38 18.54 6.15
N LYS A 94 7.50 19.15 6.57
CA LYS A 94 7.61 20.60 6.77
C LYS A 94 7.52 21.42 5.48
N GLU A 95 7.82 20.79 4.34
CA GLU A 95 7.79 21.40 3.00
C GLU A 95 6.73 20.76 2.08
N ALA A 96 6.09 19.70 2.56
CA ALA A 96 5.02 19.00 1.87
C ALA A 96 3.78 19.88 1.75
N LYS A 97 2.97 19.60 0.72
CA LYS A 97 1.71 20.30 0.46
C LYS A 97 0.52 19.35 0.47
N TYR A 98 0.76 18.08 0.16
CA TYR A 98 -0.29 17.11 -0.07
C TYR A 98 -0.02 15.81 0.69
N LEU A 99 -1.09 15.24 1.21
CA LEU A 99 -1.20 13.83 1.55
C LEU A 99 -2.08 13.17 0.48
N ILE A 100 -1.53 12.23 -0.28
CA ILE A 100 -2.27 11.54 -1.34
C ILE A 100 -2.39 10.07 -0.98
N ILE A 101 -3.61 9.57 -0.89
CA ILE A 101 -3.91 8.22 -0.40
C ILE A 101 -4.72 7.42 -1.43
N ASP A 102 -4.54 6.11 -1.47
CA ASP A 102 -5.40 5.25 -2.29
C ASP A 102 -6.85 5.26 -1.74
N LYS A 103 -7.85 5.42 -2.60
CA LYS A 103 -9.28 5.36 -2.18
C LYS A 103 -9.68 4.04 -1.52
N ASN A 104 -8.89 2.99 -1.71
CA ASN A 104 -9.05 1.70 -1.03
C ASN A 104 -8.77 1.76 0.48
N ILE A 105 -8.39 2.91 1.07
CA ILE A 105 -8.26 3.08 2.52
C ILE A 105 -9.48 2.59 3.32
N HIS A 106 -10.67 2.61 2.74
CA HIS A 106 -11.90 2.14 3.39
C HIS A 106 -11.93 0.63 3.66
N PHE A 107 -11.14 -0.15 2.92
CA PHE A 107 -11.04 -1.59 3.11
C PHE A 107 -10.00 -2.00 4.15
N TYR A 108 -9.18 -1.06 4.64
CA TYR A 108 -8.27 -1.34 5.73
C TYR A 108 -9.04 -1.61 7.02
N LYS A 109 -8.59 -2.64 7.75
CA LYS A 109 -9.11 -3.03 9.06
C LYS A 109 -9.15 -1.86 10.06
N ASP A 110 -8.15 -0.98 9.95
CA ASP A 110 -7.95 0.23 10.76
C ASP A 110 -8.27 1.53 10.00
N SER A 111 -9.22 1.50 9.06
CA SER A 111 -9.55 2.68 8.25
C SER A 111 -9.89 3.94 9.06
N GLU A 112 -10.55 3.83 10.21
CA GLU A 112 -10.81 4.98 11.09
C GLU A 112 -9.54 5.55 11.74
N ASN A 113 -8.62 4.68 12.17
CA ASN A 113 -7.34 5.11 12.73
C ASN A 113 -6.47 5.78 11.66
N ILE A 114 -6.42 5.21 10.45
CA ILE A 114 -5.73 5.80 9.29
C ILE A 114 -6.23 7.22 9.02
N LYS A 115 -7.55 7.40 8.93
CA LYS A 115 -8.16 8.73 8.74
C LYS A 115 -7.81 9.70 9.86
N TYR A 116 -7.82 9.24 11.12
CA TYR A 116 -7.46 10.05 12.27
C TYR A 116 -6.01 10.54 12.18
N PHE A 117 -5.06 9.65 11.90
CA PHE A 117 -3.65 10.02 11.78
C PHE A 117 -3.39 10.94 10.58
N LEU A 118 -4.02 10.67 9.42
CA LEU A 118 -3.94 11.57 8.26
C LEU A 118 -4.46 12.96 8.60
N ASN A 119 -5.58 13.07 9.31
CA ASN A 119 -6.11 14.35 9.77
C ASN A 119 -5.15 15.05 10.74
N PHE A 120 -4.57 14.31 11.69
CA PHE A 120 -3.59 14.86 12.63
C PHE A 120 -2.38 15.48 11.90
N LEU A 121 -1.76 14.71 10.98
CA LEU A 121 -0.62 15.18 10.19
C LEU A 121 -1.02 16.35 9.29
N SER A 122 -2.20 16.28 8.65
CA SER A 122 -2.73 17.37 7.82
C SER A 122 -2.86 18.68 8.59
N VAL A 123 -3.43 18.66 9.80
CA VAL A 123 -3.56 19.86 10.62
C VAL A 123 -2.20 20.36 11.10
N LYS A 124 -1.33 19.45 11.54
CA LYS A 124 -0.01 19.80 12.11
C LYS A 124 0.94 20.42 11.09
N TYR A 125 0.89 19.96 9.85
CA TYR A 125 1.78 20.39 8.77
C TYR A 125 1.05 21.19 7.67
N GLU A 126 -0.19 21.61 7.91
CA GLU A 126 -1.02 22.40 6.97
C GLU A 126 -1.17 21.76 5.57
N LEU A 127 -1.34 20.43 5.52
CA LEU A 127 -1.38 19.64 4.28
C LEU A 127 -2.81 19.47 3.77
N LYS A 128 -2.97 19.45 2.45
CA LYS A 128 -4.22 19.06 1.79
C LYS A 128 -4.30 17.53 1.60
N ILE A 129 -5.40 16.90 2.01
CA ILE A 129 -5.60 15.46 1.81
C ILE A 129 -6.40 15.23 0.52
N LEU A 130 -5.86 14.41 -0.38
CA LEU A 130 -6.51 13.98 -1.62
C LEU A 130 -6.56 12.44 -1.68
N ASP A 131 -7.60 11.87 -2.28
CA ASP A 131 -7.61 10.46 -2.64
C ASP A 131 -6.99 10.20 -4.02
N SER A 132 -6.94 8.92 -4.42
CA SER A 132 -6.39 8.50 -5.71
C SER A 132 -7.22 8.91 -6.92
N ASP A 133 -8.44 9.41 -6.72
CA ASP A 133 -9.28 10.03 -7.75
C ASP A 133 -9.12 11.56 -7.77
N GLU A 134 -8.19 12.10 -6.97
CA GLU A 134 -7.86 13.53 -6.80
C GLU A 134 -8.94 14.34 -6.07
N GLU A 135 -9.83 13.67 -5.34
CA GLU A 135 -10.90 14.30 -4.56
C GLU A 135 -10.42 14.67 -3.15
N GLU A 136 -10.85 15.83 -2.66
CA GLU A 136 -10.48 16.31 -1.33
C GLU A 136 -11.20 15.53 -0.22
N CYS A 137 -10.41 15.05 0.75
CA CYS A 137 -10.90 14.24 1.85
C CYS A 137 -10.99 15.05 3.16
N ASP A 138 -12.16 15.06 3.80
CA ASP A 138 -12.31 15.60 5.18
C ASP A 138 -12.42 14.47 6.21
N PHE A 139 -11.40 14.37 7.06
CA PHE A 139 -11.29 13.34 8.11
C PHE A 139 -11.39 13.90 9.53
N LYS A 140 -11.89 15.13 9.74
CA LYS A 140 -11.98 15.78 11.06
C LYS A 140 -12.81 15.02 12.09
N LYS A 141 -13.71 14.15 11.63
CA LYS A 141 -14.60 13.34 12.50
C LYS A 141 -14.03 11.96 12.84
N ALA A 142 -12.90 11.57 12.25
CA ALA A 142 -12.26 10.31 12.55
C ALA A 142 -11.85 10.24 14.02
N LYS A 143 -11.83 9.04 14.60
CA LYS A 143 -11.50 8.82 16.00
C LYS A 143 -10.36 7.82 16.11
N LEU A 144 -9.41 8.14 17.00
CA LEU A 144 -8.41 7.18 17.41
C LEU A 144 -9.05 6.09 18.26
N ASN A 145 -8.82 4.85 17.85
CA ASN A 145 -9.15 3.63 18.58
C ASN A 145 -7.86 2.82 18.78
N THR A 146 -7.93 1.73 19.53
CA THR A 146 -6.85 0.76 19.60
C THR A 146 -6.53 0.23 18.20
N LEU A 147 -5.25 0.20 17.84
CA LEU A 147 -4.78 -0.42 16.60
C LEU A 147 -5.10 -1.91 16.60
N LYS A 148 -5.53 -2.42 15.45
CA LYS A 148 -5.88 -3.83 15.29
C LYS A 148 -4.69 -4.57 14.72
N GLU A 149 -4.51 -5.80 15.17
CA GLU A 149 -3.50 -6.71 14.62
C GLU A 149 -3.66 -6.83 13.09
N LEU A 150 -2.54 -6.85 12.37
CA LEU A 150 -2.51 -7.01 10.93
C LEU A 150 -2.97 -8.41 10.54
N ASP A 151 -3.57 -8.51 9.36
CA ASP A 151 -3.86 -9.81 8.77
C ASP A 151 -2.55 -10.41 8.24
N ASN A 152 -2.42 -11.73 8.31
CA ASN A 152 -1.20 -12.41 7.86
C ASN A 152 -1.22 -12.56 6.32
N TYR A 153 -0.20 -11.99 5.66
CA TYR A 153 0.04 -12.08 4.21
C TYR A 153 1.24 -12.97 3.84
N ASP A 154 1.69 -13.82 4.76
CA ASP A 154 2.72 -14.83 4.53
C ASP A 154 2.32 -15.81 3.42
N GLY A 155 3.27 -16.14 2.57
CA GLY A 155 3.06 -17.04 1.44
C GLY A 155 2.65 -16.28 0.18
N LEU A 156 1.70 -16.83 -0.58
CA LEU A 156 1.32 -16.28 -1.88
C LEU A 156 0.20 -15.26 -1.72
N VAL A 157 0.40 -14.08 -2.32
CA VAL A 157 -0.57 -12.98 -2.30
C VAL A 157 -0.93 -12.59 -3.72
N LEU A 158 -2.20 -12.33 -3.94
CA LEU A 158 -2.73 -11.75 -5.17
C LEU A 158 -2.94 -10.25 -4.98
N PHE A 159 -2.32 -9.44 -5.83
CA PHE A 159 -2.58 -8.02 -5.97
C PHE A 159 -3.46 -7.76 -7.19
N ARG A 160 -4.54 -7.01 -6.98
CA ARG A 160 -5.43 -6.56 -8.05
C ARG A 160 -4.77 -5.41 -8.82
N ALA A 161 -4.47 -5.64 -10.09
CA ALA A 161 -3.85 -4.66 -10.98
C ALA A 161 -4.62 -4.53 -12.29
N ASN A 162 -4.70 -3.32 -12.85
CA ASN A 162 -5.39 -3.06 -14.13
C ASN A 162 -4.48 -3.43 -15.32
N LEU A 163 -4.16 -4.72 -15.45
CA LEU A 163 -3.36 -5.27 -16.55
C LEU A 163 -4.18 -5.41 -17.84
N GLN A 164 -3.50 -5.41 -19.00
CA GLN A 164 -4.17 -5.54 -20.30
C GLN A 164 -4.64 -6.98 -20.60
N ASP A 165 -3.99 -7.97 -20.00
CA ASP A 165 -4.35 -9.38 -20.15
C ASP A 165 -4.97 -9.95 -18.84
N LYS A 166 -5.38 -11.22 -18.91
CA LYS A 166 -5.95 -11.97 -17.77
C LYS A 166 -4.98 -13.01 -17.22
N ASN A 167 -3.69 -12.87 -17.50
CA ASN A 167 -2.67 -13.79 -17.00
C ASN A 167 -2.30 -13.41 -15.56
N LEU A 168 -1.84 -14.40 -14.79
CA LEU A 168 -1.29 -14.18 -13.47
C LEU A 168 0.20 -13.88 -13.61
N HIS A 169 0.55 -12.59 -13.60
CA HIS A 169 1.94 -12.13 -13.68
C HIS A 169 2.60 -12.32 -12.33
N CYS A 170 3.69 -13.08 -12.28
CA CYS A 170 4.30 -13.49 -11.03
C CYS A 170 5.81 -13.60 -11.14
N SER A 171 6.50 -13.44 -10.00
CA SER A 171 7.96 -13.56 -9.95
C SER A 171 8.42 -15.03 -10.01
N ARG A 172 9.71 -15.23 -10.23
CA ARG A 172 10.33 -16.56 -10.12
C ARG A 172 10.21 -17.16 -8.72
N GLN A 173 10.24 -16.34 -7.67
CA GLN A 173 10.06 -16.80 -6.29
C GLN A 173 8.63 -17.26 -6.02
N PHE A 174 7.64 -16.56 -6.59
CA PHE A 174 6.24 -16.97 -6.55
C PHE A 174 6.05 -18.37 -7.13
N LEU A 175 6.59 -18.61 -8.34
CA LEU A 175 6.49 -19.92 -9.02
C LEU A 175 7.11 -21.04 -8.18
N GLN A 176 8.25 -20.79 -7.54
CA GLN A 176 8.94 -21.77 -6.68
C GLN A 176 8.08 -22.17 -5.48
N ILE A 177 7.45 -21.21 -4.81
CA ILE A 177 6.58 -21.47 -3.65
C ILE A 177 5.27 -22.14 -4.10
N ALA A 178 4.70 -21.70 -5.22
CA ALA A 178 3.52 -22.30 -5.84
C ALA A 178 3.79 -23.72 -6.39
N LYS A 179 5.06 -24.12 -6.55
CA LYS A 179 5.50 -25.37 -7.18
C LYS A 179 4.93 -25.58 -8.59
N CYS A 180 4.77 -24.49 -9.33
CA CYS A 180 4.22 -24.47 -10.68
C CYS A 180 5.30 -24.04 -11.69
N LYS A 181 5.06 -24.34 -12.97
CA LYS A 181 5.90 -23.85 -14.07
C LYS A 181 5.28 -22.61 -14.71
N ASP A 182 6.13 -21.80 -15.32
CA ASP A 182 5.66 -20.71 -16.19
C ASP A 182 4.76 -21.29 -17.30
N GLN A 183 3.77 -20.51 -17.73
CA GLN A 183 2.75 -20.86 -18.72
C GLN A 183 1.77 -21.97 -18.32
N SER A 184 1.85 -22.57 -17.13
CA SER A 184 0.85 -23.52 -16.64
C SER A 184 -0.51 -22.84 -16.42
N GLU A 185 -1.59 -23.55 -16.72
CA GLU A 185 -2.94 -23.16 -16.29
C GLU A 185 -3.14 -23.54 -14.83
N VAL A 186 -3.66 -22.61 -14.04
CA VAL A 186 -3.84 -22.79 -12.60
C VAL A 186 -5.21 -22.31 -12.15
N GLU A 187 -5.67 -22.90 -11.06
CA GLU A 187 -6.76 -22.42 -10.24
C GLU A 187 -6.18 -21.63 -9.05
N ILE A 188 -6.53 -20.35 -8.98
CA ILE A 188 -6.24 -19.43 -7.88
C ILE A 188 -7.37 -19.57 -6.87
N LEU A 189 -7.03 -19.93 -5.64
CA LEU A 189 -7.97 -20.18 -4.56
C LEU A 189 -7.79 -19.11 -3.47
N ALA A 190 -8.76 -18.22 -3.33
CA ALA A 190 -8.89 -17.30 -2.21
C ALA A 190 -9.95 -17.82 -1.23
N LYS A 191 -10.12 -17.13 -0.10
CA LYS A 191 -11.15 -17.48 0.90
C LYS A 191 -12.57 -17.46 0.31
N ASP A 192 -12.88 -16.44 -0.47
CA ASP A 192 -14.24 -16.12 -0.91
C ASP A 192 -14.46 -16.32 -2.42
N PHE A 193 -13.41 -16.66 -3.18
CA PHE A 193 -13.50 -16.88 -4.63
C PHE A 193 -12.45 -17.86 -5.16
N SER A 194 -12.70 -18.38 -6.35
CA SER A 194 -11.70 -19.06 -7.16
C SER A 194 -11.69 -18.54 -8.61
N LEU A 195 -10.51 -18.49 -9.21
CA LEU A 195 -10.30 -17.99 -10.58
C LEU A 195 -9.39 -18.96 -11.34
N LYS A 196 -9.57 -19.05 -12.65
CA LYS A 196 -8.60 -19.72 -13.54
C LYS A 196 -7.76 -18.67 -14.25
N ALA A 197 -6.45 -18.88 -14.28
CA ALA A 197 -5.53 -18.02 -15.00
C ALA A 197 -4.35 -18.83 -15.53
N LYS A 198 -3.67 -18.27 -16.53
CA LYS A 198 -2.38 -18.77 -16.99
C LYS A 198 -1.26 -18.05 -16.24
N LEU A 199 -0.30 -18.79 -15.72
CA LEU A 199 0.90 -18.20 -15.12
C LEU A 199 1.75 -17.51 -16.19
N CYS A 200 2.21 -16.30 -15.90
CA CYS A 200 3.15 -15.53 -16.70
C CYS A 200 4.30 -15.09 -15.80
N LEU A 201 5.51 -15.62 -16.03
CA LEU A 201 6.71 -15.15 -15.35
C LEU A 201 7.03 -13.71 -15.78
N ASP A 202 7.10 -12.80 -14.82
CA ASP A 202 7.63 -11.45 -14.98
C ASP A 202 8.88 -11.30 -14.12
N GLU A 203 10.04 -11.23 -14.78
CA GLU A 203 11.35 -11.08 -14.13
C GLU A 203 11.54 -9.71 -13.47
N ASN A 204 10.65 -8.74 -13.72
CA ASN A 204 10.67 -7.45 -13.04
C ASN A 204 9.99 -7.50 -11.67
N LEU A 205 9.16 -8.52 -11.42
CA LEU A 205 8.50 -8.75 -10.13
C LEU A 205 9.43 -9.50 -9.18
N GLN A 206 9.25 -9.24 -7.89
CA GLN A 206 9.99 -9.90 -6.81
C GLN A 206 9.03 -10.33 -5.70
N GLY A 207 9.49 -11.22 -4.83
CA GLY A 207 8.68 -11.69 -3.71
C GLY A 207 7.57 -12.65 -4.13
N THR A 208 6.52 -12.70 -3.33
CA THR A 208 5.44 -13.70 -3.43
C THR A 208 4.09 -13.07 -3.78
N ILE A 209 4.12 -11.84 -4.27
CA ILE A 209 2.95 -11.10 -4.73
C ILE A 209 2.84 -11.29 -6.24
N ALA A 210 1.70 -11.81 -6.70
CA ALA A 210 1.36 -11.92 -8.12
C ALA A 210 0.27 -10.92 -8.49
N PHE A 211 0.26 -10.50 -9.74
CA PHE A 211 -0.57 -9.43 -10.26
C PHE A 211 -1.59 -10.02 -11.22
N LEU A 212 -2.86 -9.66 -11.05
CA LEU A 212 -3.94 -10.11 -11.92
C LEU A 212 -4.97 -9.00 -12.09
N ASN A 213 -5.51 -8.89 -13.31
CA ASN A 213 -6.71 -8.11 -13.55
C ASN A 213 -7.95 -8.97 -13.32
N TYR A 214 -8.66 -8.72 -12.22
CA TYR A 214 -9.88 -9.40 -11.86
C TYR A 214 -10.85 -8.47 -11.13
N GLU A 215 -12.14 -8.76 -11.22
CA GLU A 215 -13.17 -8.03 -10.51
C GLU A 215 -13.22 -8.49 -9.04
N ASN A 216 -13.16 -7.52 -8.13
CA ASN A 216 -13.32 -7.72 -6.69
C ASN A 216 -13.92 -6.44 -6.10
N ASN A 217 -14.67 -6.54 -5.00
CA ASN A 217 -15.20 -5.38 -4.26
C ASN A 217 -14.48 -5.17 -2.93
N GLY A 218 -13.36 -5.84 -2.70
CA GLY A 218 -12.57 -5.75 -1.46
C GLY A 218 -11.21 -5.08 -1.63
N PHE A 219 -10.38 -5.29 -0.62
CA PHE A 219 -8.98 -4.87 -0.57
C PHE A 219 -8.18 -5.48 -1.73
N ASP A 220 -7.17 -4.75 -2.22
CA ASP A 220 -6.42 -5.16 -3.41
C ASP A 220 -5.51 -6.37 -3.19
N PHE A 221 -5.11 -6.61 -1.94
CA PHE A 221 -4.26 -7.73 -1.56
C PHE A 221 -5.11 -8.85 -0.99
N THR A 222 -4.94 -10.06 -1.53
CA THR A 222 -5.68 -11.24 -1.11
C THR A 222 -4.71 -12.40 -0.93
N PRO A 223 -4.61 -13.02 0.25
CA PRO A 223 -3.88 -14.27 0.42
C PRO A 223 -4.50 -15.38 -0.42
N ILE A 224 -3.68 -16.13 -1.13
CA ILE A 224 -4.12 -17.15 -2.08
C ILE A 224 -3.37 -18.47 -1.95
N ARG A 225 -3.96 -19.52 -2.51
CA ARG A 225 -3.29 -20.79 -2.84
C ARG A 225 -3.39 -21.03 -4.33
N ILE A 226 -2.37 -21.68 -4.88
CA ILE A 226 -2.32 -22.07 -6.29
C ILE A 226 -2.47 -23.59 -6.39
N LYS A 227 -3.25 -24.03 -7.37
CA LYS A 227 -3.39 -25.44 -7.74
C LYS A 227 -3.29 -25.57 -9.25
N GLU A 228 -2.42 -26.45 -9.76
CA GLU A 228 -2.37 -26.71 -11.20
C GLU A 228 -3.72 -27.25 -11.69
N ALA A 229 -4.24 -26.66 -12.76
CA ALA A 229 -5.42 -27.16 -13.44
C ALA A 229 -5.03 -28.45 -14.17
N LYS A 230 -5.74 -29.55 -13.88
CA LYS A 230 -5.58 -30.82 -14.60
C LYS A 230 -6.23 -30.76 -15.97
#